data_AF-A0A558D1V6-F1
#
_entry.id   AF-A0A558D1V6-F1
#
_cell.length_a   1.000
_cell.length_b   1.000
_cell.length_c   1.000
_cell.angle_alpha   90.00
_cell.angle_beta   90.00
_cell.angle_gamma   90.00
#
_symmetry.space_group_name_H-M   'P 1'
#
loop_
_entity.id
_entity.type
_entity.pdbx_description
1 polymer ?
#
loop_
_entity_poly.entity_id
_entity_poly.type
_entity_poly.pdbx_seq_one_letter_code
_entity_poly.pdbx_strand_id
1 'polypeptide(L)'
;PAMSDPDLEHARAALAGLEHLVVQDIFLTETAMLADVVLPASSLYEKSGSFTNTDRLVQLSQPVLPLPGEARQDWWIIQQIAQRMGLDWDYAGPAEIFAELTRAMPSYAGITWAALEGEGAVVAPKVAVDVPSQPVLFQSDFPTANGLGRFVPVTPLPAAELPDADYPMVLITGRVLEHWHTGSMTRRADVLDALDPVPWCGMHPDDMAKIGVGHGGRVELETRRGQIELEVRADEGVQRGSVFMAFCYVEAAANLLTQPALDPVGKIPEFKYCALRVRFKGVRVV
;
A
#
# COMPACT_ATOMS: atom_id res chain seq x y z
N PRO A 1 -7.20 3.01 4.48
CA PRO A 1 -8.06 1.84 4.81
C PRO A 1 -9.35 1.76 3.99
N ALA A 2 -10.13 2.85 3.90
CA ALA A 2 -11.40 2.90 3.14
C ALA A 2 -11.28 2.75 1.61
N MET A 3 -10.08 2.46 1.11
CA MET A 3 -9.78 2.09 -0.28
C MET A 3 -8.85 0.86 -0.34
N SER A 4 -7.82 0.83 0.51
CA SER A 4 -6.74 -0.17 0.47
C SER A 4 -7.05 -1.53 1.11
N ASP A 5 -7.99 -1.58 2.05
CA ASP A 5 -8.24 -2.78 2.87
C ASP A 5 -9.20 -3.74 2.17
N PRO A 6 -9.11 -5.06 2.41
CA PRO A 6 -10.04 -6.02 1.82
C PRO A 6 -11.46 -5.82 2.37
N ASP A 7 -12.46 -6.37 1.69
CA ASP A 7 -13.87 -6.27 2.12
C ASP A 7 -14.24 -4.81 2.47
N LEU A 8 -14.23 -3.98 1.43
CA LEU A 8 -14.25 -2.54 1.62
C LEU A 8 -15.52 -2.04 2.30
N GLU A 9 -16.64 -2.76 2.16
CA GLU A 9 -17.87 -2.47 2.89
C GLU A 9 -17.67 -2.65 4.39
N HIS A 10 -17.07 -3.76 4.82
CA HIS A 10 -16.71 -3.99 6.21
C HIS A 10 -15.74 -2.91 6.73
N ALA A 11 -14.66 -2.63 6.01
CA ALA A 11 -13.67 -1.63 6.42
C ALA A 11 -14.28 -0.23 6.58
N ARG A 12 -15.16 0.18 5.65
CA ARG A 12 -15.86 1.47 5.72
C ARG A 12 -16.87 1.51 6.87
N ALA A 13 -17.63 0.44 7.08
CA ALA A 13 -18.56 0.35 8.20
C ALA A 13 -17.83 0.41 9.56
N ALA A 14 -16.66 -0.24 9.66
CA ALA A 14 -15.83 -0.20 10.86
C ALA A 14 -15.32 1.21 11.15
N LEU A 15 -14.82 1.92 10.12
CA LEU A 15 -14.38 3.32 10.26
C LEU A 15 -15.52 4.25 10.64
N ALA A 16 -16.67 4.13 9.99
CA ALA A 16 -17.85 4.95 10.25
C ALA A 16 -18.51 4.65 11.62
N GLY A 17 -18.23 3.49 12.21
CA GLY A 17 -18.70 3.10 13.53
C GLY A 17 -17.83 3.58 14.69
N LEU A 18 -16.69 4.22 14.42
CA LEU A 18 -15.83 4.79 15.47
C LEU A 18 -16.53 5.98 16.14
N GLU A 19 -16.35 6.12 17.46
CA GLU A 19 -16.84 7.30 18.20
C GLU A 19 -16.12 8.58 17.77
N HIS A 20 -14.84 8.45 17.42
CA HIS A 20 -14.02 9.56 16.94
C HIS A 20 -12.92 9.05 16.00
N LEU A 21 -12.85 9.60 14.79
CA LEU A 21 -11.83 9.30 13.79
C LEU A 21 -11.05 10.58 13.42
N VAL A 22 -9.75 10.57 13.71
CA VAL A 22 -8.80 11.60 13.28
C VAL A 22 -7.97 11.05 12.13
N VAL A 23 -7.94 11.76 11.00
CA VAL A 23 -7.13 11.40 9.84
C VAL A 23 -6.12 12.49 9.54
N GLN A 24 -4.85 12.09 9.54
CA GLN A 24 -3.74 12.92 9.09
C GLN A 24 -3.33 12.48 7.69
N ASP A 25 -3.55 13.34 6.69
CA ASP A 25 -3.34 13.02 5.27
C ASP A 25 -2.96 14.28 4.49
N ILE A 26 -2.36 14.10 3.32
CA ILE A 26 -2.01 15.18 2.39
C ILE A 26 -3.15 15.51 1.43
N PHE A 27 -4.12 14.60 1.27
CA PHE A 27 -5.33 14.80 0.48
C PHE A 27 -6.58 14.35 1.23
N LEU A 28 -7.74 14.84 0.80
CA LEU A 28 -9.03 14.30 1.23
C LEU A 28 -9.26 12.95 0.54
N THR A 29 -8.72 11.89 1.13
CA THR A 29 -8.85 10.49 0.68
C THR A 29 -10.18 9.88 1.11
N GLU A 30 -10.48 8.67 0.62
CA GLU A 30 -11.70 7.93 0.99
C GLU A 30 -11.79 7.67 2.50
N THR A 31 -10.64 7.59 3.18
CA THR A 31 -10.60 7.44 4.64
C THR A 31 -10.83 8.80 5.31
N ALA A 32 -10.18 9.87 4.82
CA ALA A 32 -10.36 11.22 5.35
C ALA A 32 -11.81 11.72 5.21
N MET A 33 -12.55 11.29 4.18
CA MET A 33 -13.98 11.60 4.02
C MET A 33 -14.88 11.02 5.12
N LEU A 34 -14.41 10.02 5.87
CA LEU A 34 -15.13 9.42 6.99
C LEU A 34 -14.72 10.02 8.35
N ALA A 35 -13.73 10.93 8.39
CA ALA A 35 -13.14 11.43 9.62
C ALA A 35 -13.98 12.56 10.24
N ASP A 36 -13.96 12.63 11.58
CA ASP A 36 -14.49 13.78 12.33
C ASP A 36 -13.51 14.96 12.27
N VAL A 37 -12.21 14.66 12.25
CA VAL A 37 -11.13 15.65 12.19
C VAL A 37 -10.13 15.24 11.12
N VAL A 38 -9.85 16.16 10.20
CA VAL A 38 -8.78 16.01 9.22
C VAL A 38 -7.65 16.97 9.56
N LEU A 39 -6.44 16.45 9.72
CA LEU A 39 -5.24 17.23 10.01
C LEU A 39 -4.36 17.28 8.75
N PRO A 40 -4.21 18.46 8.10
CA PRO A 40 -3.46 18.56 6.85
C PRO A 40 -1.96 18.36 7.09
N ALA A 41 -1.43 17.29 6.51
CA ALA A 41 -0.02 16.92 6.62
C ALA A 41 0.81 17.40 5.43
N SER A 42 2.13 17.30 5.57
CA SER A 42 3.11 17.65 4.53
C SER A 42 3.46 16.49 3.61
N SER A 43 3.63 16.77 2.32
CA SER A 43 4.14 15.82 1.34
C SER A 43 5.65 15.58 1.48
N LEU A 44 6.18 14.60 0.74
CA LEU A 44 7.62 14.27 0.69
C LEU A 44 8.50 15.52 0.43
N TYR A 45 8.07 16.39 -0.48
CA TYR A 45 8.89 17.53 -0.94
C TYR A 45 8.83 18.73 -0.01
N GLU A 46 7.99 18.68 1.02
CA GLU A 46 7.71 19.78 1.96
C GLU A 46 8.31 19.53 3.35
N LYS A 47 8.88 18.33 3.58
CA LYS A 47 9.36 17.91 4.90
C LYS A 47 10.79 17.39 4.87
N SER A 48 11.43 17.44 6.03
CA SER A 48 12.72 16.80 6.27
C SER A 48 12.51 15.49 7.02
N GLY A 49 13.39 14.51 6.81
CA GLY A 49 13.32 13.22 7.47
C GLY A 49 14.22 12.19 6.80
N SER A 50 14.01 10.92 7.12
CA SER A 50 14.72 9.80 6.50
C SER A 50 13.76 8.74 5.96
N PHE A 51 14.12 8.11 4.85
CA PHE A 51 13.46 6.93 4.30
C PHE A 51 14.41 5.74 4.34
N THR A 52 13.90 4.57 4.69
CA THR A 52 14.64 3.30 4.55
C THR A 52 14.01 2.49 3.44
N ASN A 53 14.79 2.19 2.40
CA ASN A 53 14.31 1.40 1.27
C ASN A 53 14.38 -0.13 1.53
N THR A 54 13.97 -0.93 0.54
CA THR A 54 13.96 -2.40 0.60
C THR A 54 15.34 -3.02 0.89
N ASP A 55 16.41 -2.37 0.44
CA ASP A 55 17.80 -2.81 0.65
C ASP A 55 18.37 -2.33 1.99
N ARG A 56 17.53 -1.75 2.86
CA ARG A 56 17.89 -1.16 4.16
C ARG A 56 18.79 0.07 4.04
N LEU A 57 18.78 0.73 2.89
CA LEU A 57 19.48 1.99 2.69
C LEU A 57 18.65 3.12 3.33
N VAL A 58 19.19 3.73 4.37
CA VAL A 58 18.63 4.91 5.04
C VAL A 58 19.10 6.15 4.29
N GLN A 59 18.17 6.96 3.80
CA GLN A 59 18.42 8.12 2.95
C GLN A 59 17.72 9.35 3.51
N LEU A 60 18.33 10.53 3.40
CA LEU A 60 17.65 11.76 3.78
C LEU A 60 16.69 12.25 2.71
N SER A 61 15.64 12.88 3.20
CA SER A 61 14.78 13.76 2.42
C SER A 61 14.86 15.16 3.02
N GLN A 62 14.97 16.15 2.15
CA GLN A 62 15.02 17.56 2.52
C GLN A 62 13.91 18.31 1.81
N PRO A 63 13.33 19.34 2.46
CA PRO A 63 12.27 20.13 1.87
C PRO A 63 12.82 20.94 0.70
N VAL A 64 12.11 20.88 -0.43
CA VAL A 64 12.38 21.69 -1.64
C VAL A 64 11.21 22.62 -1.98
N LEU A 65 10.10 22.48 -1.26
CA LEU A 65 8.91 23.34 -1.35
C LEU A 65 8.49 23.81 0.06
N PRO A 66 7.87 25.00 0.17
CA PRO A 66 7.23 25.41 1.41
C PRO A 66 5.99 24.57 1.69
N LEU A 67 5.59 24.48 2.97
CA LEU A 67 4.33 23.85 3.36
C LEU A 67 3.13 24.58 2.72
N PRO A 68 2.18 23.87 2.12
CA PRO A 68 1.00 24.49 1.53
C PRO A 68 -0.02 24.90 2.59
N GLY A 69 -0.50 26.14 2.52
CA GLY A 69 -1.56 26.64 3.40
C GLY A 69 -1.25 26.48 4.89
N GLU A 70 -2.13 25.77 5.60
CA GLU A 70 -1.98 25.48 7.03
C GLU A 70 -1.37 24.11 7.32
N ALA A 71 -0.87 23.40 6.31
CA ALA A 71 -0.25 22.11 6.49
C ALA A 71 0.95 22.19 7.45
N ARG A 72 1.20 21.08 8.15
CA ARG A 72 2.31 20.93 9.09
C ARG A 72 3.02 19.61 8.85
N GLN A 73 4.28 19.53 9.28
CA GLN A 73 5.00 18.27 9.23
C GLN A 73 4.36 17.24 10.14
N ASP A 74 4.33 15.98 9.70
CA ASP A 74 3.64 14.90 10.39
C ASP A 74 4.05 14.76 11.85
N TRP A 75 5.35 14.82 12.14
CA TRP A 75 5.89 14.73 13.50
C TRP A 75 5.46 15.90 14.37
N TRP A 76 5.33 17.10 13.80
CA TRP A 76 4.92 18.30 14.53
C TRP A 76 3.47 18.15 15.00
N ILE A 77 2.59 17.63 14.14
CA ILE A 77 1.18 17.38 14.47
C ILE A 77 1.09 16.41 15.66
N ILE A 78 1.85 15.31 15.61
CA ILE A 78 1.89 14.31 16.69
C ILE A 78 2.42 14.93 18.00
N GLN A 79 3.51 15.71 17.93
CA GLN A 79 4.05 16.43 19.11
C GLN A 79 3.02 17.41 19.70
N GLN A 80 2.29 18.15 18.87
CA GLN A 80 1.27 19.09 19.34
C GLN A 80 0.10 18.39 20.03
N ILE A 81 -0.27 17.18 19.59
CA ILE A 81 -1.26 16.33 20.27
C ILE A 81 -0.71 15.87 21.62
N ALA A 82 0.52 15.34 21.64
CA ALA A 82 1.18 14.88 22.86
C ALA A 82 1.26 15.99 23.92
N GLN A 83 1.71 17.19 23.54
CA GLN A 83 1.77 18.37 24.42
C GLN A 83 0.39 18.74 25.00
N ARG A 84 -0.67 18.69 24.19
CA ARG A 84 -2.05 18.97 24.63
C ARG A 84 -2.63 17.87 25.52
N MET A 85 -2.10 16.66 25.44
CA MET A 85 -2.39 15.57 26.37
C MET A 85 -1.58 15.64 27.67
N GLY A 86 -0.73 16.68 27.84
CA GLY A 86 0.10 16.87 29.03
C GLY A 86 1.44 16.11 29.00
N LEU A 87 1.87 15.63 27.83
CA LEU A 87 3.20 15.02 27.65
C LEU A 87 4.24 16.10 27.36
N ASP A 88 5.43 15.95 27.93
CA ASP A 88 6.53 16.92 27.82
C ASP A 88 7.42 16.63 26.58
N TRP A 89 6.81 16.61 25.39
CA TRP A 89 7.55 16.42 24.13
C TRP A 89 8.03 17.76 23.61
N ASP A 90 9.32 17.89 23.30
CA ASP A 90 9.93 19.15 22.84
C ASP A 90 11.02 18.91 21.79
N TYR A 91 10.72 18.15 20.73
CA TYR A 91 11.65 17.96 19.62
C TYR A 91 11.69 19.20 18.72
N ALA A 92 12.89 19.65 18.39
CA ALA A 92 13.12 20.74 17.46
C ALA A 92 13.02 20.30 15.98
N GLY A 93 13.18 19.00 15.70
CA GLY A 93 13.01 18.46 14.36
C GLY A 93 13.46 17.00 14.18
N PRO A 94 13.48 16.52 12.92
CA PRO A 94 13.74 15.11 12.60
C PRO A 94 15.08 14.56 13.10
N ALA A 95 16.13 15.40 13.21
CA ALA A 95 17.44 14.96 13.70
C ALA A 95 17.40 14.49 15.15
N GLU A 96 16.66 15.17 16.03
CA GLU A 96 16.52 14.80 17.44
C GLU A 96 15.63 13.55 17.58
N ILE A 97 14.54 13.50 16.81
CA ILE A 97 13.66 12.33 16.75
C ILE A 97 14.46 11.10 16.28
N PHE A 98 15.29 11.25 15.25
CA PHE A 98 16.15 10.19 14.74
C PHE A 98 17.18 9.74 15.79
N ALA A 99 17.79 10.69 16.51
CA ALA A 99 18.73 10.39 17.59
C ALA A 99 18.07 9.63 18.75
N GLU A 100 16.79 9.90 19.06
CA GLU A 100 16.04 9.09 20.02
C GLU A 100 15.72 7.70 19.46
N LEU A 101 15.27 7.62 18.21
CA LEU A 101 14.96 6.38 17.51
C LEU A 101 16.15 5.41 17.52
N THR A 102 17.38 5.89 17.28
CA THR A 102 18.57 5.02 17.27
C THR A 102 18.91 4.43 18.63
N ARG A 103 18.45 5.04 19.74
CA ARG A 103 18.60 4.47 21.10
C ARG A 103 17.68 3.27 21.32
N ALA A 104 16.53 3.22 20.64
CA ALA A 104 15.58 2.12 20.71
C ALA A 104 15.81 1.05 19.64
N MET A 105 16.65 1.33 18.63
CA MET A 105 16.88 0.46 17.48
C MET A 105 18.36 0.09 17.35
N PRO A 106 18.81 -1.04 17.93
CA PRO A 106 20.21 -1.46 17.90
C PRO A 106 20.83 -1.57 16.49
N SER A 107 20.03 -1.92 15.48
CA SER A 107 20.47 -1.97 14.08
C SER A 107 20.78 -0.59 13.48
N TYR A 108 20.35 0.49 14.11
CA TYR A 108 20.53 1.88 13.68
C TYR A 108 21.47 2.65 14.62
N ALA A 109 21.95 2.04 15.72
CA ALA A 109 22.68 2.71 16.79
C ALA A 109 23.92 3.49 16.32
N GLY A 110 24.55 3.06 15.22
CA GLY A 110 25.69 3.73 14.61
C GLY A 110 25.35 4.74 13.51
N ILE A 111 24.09 4.86 13.10
CA ILE A 111 23.65 5.82 12.09
C ILE A 111 23.41 7.16 12.78
N THR A 112 24.18 8.19 12.41
CA THR A 112 23.97 9.56 12.92
C THR A 112 23.34 10.43 11.86
N TRP A 113 22.61 11.46 12.27
CA TRP A 113 22.05 12.44 11.33
C TRP A 113 23.15 13.11 10.49
N ALA A 114 24.28 13.47 11.12
CA ALA A 114 25.43 14.05 10.42
C ALA A 114 26.05 13.11 9.38
N ALA A 115 26.11 11.79 9.65
CA ALA A 115 26.55 10.81 8.67
C ALA A 115 25.59 10.74 7.48
N LEU A 116 24.29 10.76 7.73
CA LEU A 116 23.28 10.81 6.68
C LEU A 116 23.38 12.09 5.83
N GLU A 117 23.65 13.24 6.44
CA GLU A 117 23.85 14.51 5.72
C GLU A 117 25.14 14.53 4.88
N GLY A 118 26.23 13.95 5.40
CA GLY A 118 27.52 13.91 4.72
C GLY A 118 27.64 12.85 3.64
N GLU A 119 27.11 11.65 3.88
CA GLU A 119 27.24 10.47 2.99
C GLU A 119 26.04 10.34 2.04
N GLY A 120 24.94 11.03 2.31
CA GLY A 120 23.68 10.99 1.55
C GLY A 120 22.85 9.72 1.79
N ALA A 121 23.49 8.61 2.16
CA ALA A 121 22.82 7.38 2.53
C ALA A 121 23.70 6.45 3.37
N VAL A 122 23.10 5.68 4.28
CA VAL A 122 23.78 4.69 5.13
C VAL A 122 22.99 3.38 5.14
N VAL A 123 23.66 2.26 4.91
CA VAL A 123 23.00 0.94 4.93
C VAL A 123 22.87 0.42 6.37
N ALA A 124 21.68 0.00 6.76
CA ALA A 124 21.44 -0.72 8.00
C ALA A 124 21.64 -2.25 7.81
N PRO A 125 22.16 -2.97 8.83
CA PRO A 125 22.51 -2.47 10.16
C PRO A 125 23.87 -1.75 10.19
N LYS A 126 23.94 -0.71 11.01
CA LYS A 126 25.17 -0.06 11.47
C LYS A 126 25.09 0.05 12.98
N VAL A 127 25.85 -0.80 13.67
CA VAL A 127 25.71 -1.02 15.13
C VAL A 127 26.47 -0.02 15.99
N ALA A 128 27.47 0.66 15.43
CA ALA A 128 28.23 1.72 16.09
C ALA A 128 28.79 2.69 15.02
N VAL A 129 29.13 3.92 15.44
CA VAL A 129 29.55 5.00 14.53
C VAL A 129 30.84 4.64 13.79
N ASP A 130 31.80 4.06 14.50
CA ASP A 130 33.12 3.64 14.03
C ASP A 130 33.13 2.25 13.36
N VAL A 131 32.02 1.52 13.42
CA VAL A 131 31.86 0.21 12.79
C VAL A 131 31.24 0.37 11.40
N PRO A 132 31.82 -0.20 10.34
CA PRO A 132 31.22 -0.18 9.00
C PRO A 132 29.81 -0.79 8.98
N SER A 133 28.94 -0.27 8.11
CA SER A 133 27.64 -0.88 7.81
C SER A 133 27.79 -2.31 7.28
N GLN A 134 26.76 -3.13 7.49
CA GLN A 134 26.70 -4.51 6.98
C GLN A 134 25.69 -4.61 5.82
N PRO A 135 26.13 -4.38 4.57
CA PRO A 135 25.24 -4.41 3.41
C PRO A 135 24.74 -5.82 3.08
N VAL A 136 25.54 -6.85 3.39
CA VAL A 136 25.19 -8.26 3.19
C VAL A 136 24.98 -8.90 4.56
N LEU A 137 23.78 -9.44 4.79
CA LEU A 137 23.44 -10.11 6.03
C LEU A 137 23.86 -11.59 6.00
N PHE A 138 24.01 -12.17 7.20
CA PHE A 138 24.22 -13.62 7.41
C PHE A 138 25.47 -14.18 6.70
N GLN A 139 26.55 -13.38 6.66
CA GLN A 139 27.82 -13.81 6.08
C GLN A 139 28.51 -14.92 6.88
N SER A 140 28.23 -15.02 8.19
CA SER A 140 28.87 -15.97 9.10
C SER A 140 27.85 -16.85 9.83
N ASP A 141 26.79 -16.25 10.38
CA ASP A 141 25.77 -16.93 11.16
C ASP A 141 24.37 -16.32 10.93
N PHE A 142 23.35 -17.08 11.33
CA PHE A 142 21.96 -16.63 11.35
C PHE A 142 21.57 -16.12 12.75
N PRO A 143 20.60 -15.20 12.87
CA PRO A 143 20.11 -14.68 14.14
C PRO A 143 19.19 -15.69 14.86
N THR A 144 19.67 -16.91 15.01
CA THR A 144 19.03 -18.01 15.73
C THR A 144 19.90 -18.36 16.95
N ALA A 145 19.30 -19.00 17.97
CA ALA A 145 20.00 -19.29 19.21
C ALA A 145 21.28 -20.13 19.05
N ASN A 146 21.40 -20.88 17.95
CA ASN A 146 22.57 -21.70 17.63
C ASN A 146 23.36 -21.22 16.40
N GLY A 147 23.02 -20.05 15.83
CA GLY A 147 23.71 -19.50 14.66
C GLY A 147 23.39 -20.18 13.32
N LEU A 148 22.54 -21.21 13.30
CA LEU A 148 22.24 -22.01 12.10
C LEU A 148 20.88 -21.66 11.49
N GLY A 149 20.78 -21.80 10.17
CA GLY A 149 19.51 -21.72 9.45
C GLY A 149 18.56 -22.85 9.86
N ARG A 150 17.25 -22.57 9.83
CA ARG A 150 16.21 -23.55 10.17
C ARG A 150 15.46 -23.99 8.91
N PHE A 151 15.48 -25.29 8.63
CA PHE A 151 14.58 -25.88 7.65
C PHE A 151 13.18 -26.03 8.27
N VAL A 152 12.16 -25.51 7.59
CA VAL A 152 10.76 -25.59 8.02
C VAL A 152 9.96 -26.24 6.90
N PRO A 153 9.39 -27.43 7.10
CA PRO A 153 8.51 -28.04 6.11
C PRO A 153 7.20 -27.26 6.03
N VAL A 154 6.67 -27.10 4.82
CA VAL A 154 5.40 -26.42 4.57
C VAL A 154 4.50 -27.36 3.77
N THR A 155 3.24 -27.47 4.19
CA THR A 155 2.19 -28.15 3.45
C THR A 155 1.39 -27.10 2.67
N PRO A 156 1.28 -27.21 1.33
CA PRO A 156 0.42 -26.32 0.56
C PRO A 156 -1.02 -26.43 1.03
N LEU A 157 -1.65 -25.28 1.30
CA LEU A 157 -3.07 -25.17 1.62
C LEU A 157 -3.81 -24.53 0.44
N PRO A 158 -5.08 -24.88 0.20
CA PRO A 158 -5.89 -24.18 -0.78
C PRO A 158 -6.11 -22.72 -0.34
N ALA A 159 -6.42 -21.87 -1.32
CA ALA A 159 -6.96 -20.53 -1.08
C ALA A 159 -8.22 -20.58 -0.20
N ALA A 160 -8.47 -19.52 0.55
CA ALA A 160 -9.64 -19.43 1.44
C ALA A 160 -10.96 -19.48 0.66
N GLU A 161 -10.96 -19.02 -0.59
CA GLU A 161 -12.13 -18.99 -1.46
C GLU A 161 -11.78 -19.55 -2.85
N LEU A 162 -12.29 -20.76 -3.15
CA LEU A 162 -12.12 -21.40 -4.46
C LEU A 162 -13.26 -21.04 -5.42
N PRO A 163 -13.02 -21.07 -6.75
CA PRO A 163 -14.08 -20.97 -7.74
C PRO A 163 -15.13 -22.08 -7.59
N ASP A 164 -16.38 -21.75 -7.91
CA ASP A 164 -17.50 -22.69 -7.94
C ASP A 164 -18.40 -22.45 -9.16
N ALA A 165 -19.59 -23.05 -9.17
CA ALA A 165 -20.52 -22.93 -10.30
C ALA A 165 -21.06 -21.49 -10.48
N ASP A 166 -21.18 -20.71 -9.41
CA ASP A 166 -21.73 -19.35 -9.44
C ASP A 166 -20.63 -18.31 -9.73
N TYR A 167 -19.41 -18.58 -9.25
CA TYR A 167 -18.22 -17.74 -9.37
C TYR A 167 -17.05 -18.55 -9.95
N PRO A 168 -17.04 -18.82 -11.27
CA PRO A 168 -16.15 -19.81 -11.89
C PRO A 168 -14.72 -19.31 -12.20
N MET A 169 -14.41 -18.03 -11.94
CA MET A 169 -13.10 -17.43 -12.26
C MET A 169 -12.38 -16.92 -11.01
N VAL A 170 -11.08 -16.67 -11.12
CA VAL A 170 -10.23 -16.14 -10.02
C VAL A 170 -9.85 -14.68 -10.28
N LEU A 171 -9.98 -13.84 -9.27
CA LEU A 171 -9.55 -12.44 -9.27
C LEU A 171 -8.14 -12.37 -8.72
N ILE A 172 -7.26 -11.73 -9.48
CA ILE A 172 -5.90 -11.42 -9.06
C ILE A 172 -5.75 -9.90 -9.08
N THR A 173 -5.59 -9.31 -7.91
CA THR A 173 -5.34 -7.87 -7.81
C THR A 173 -3.84 -7.56 -7.92
N GLY A 174 -3.47 -6.47 -8.58
CA GLY A 174 -2.07 -6.07 -8.71
C GLY A 174 -1.87 -4.58 -8.90
N ARG A 175 -0.72 -4.20 -9.45
CA ARG A 175 -0.35 -2.80 -9.71
C ARG A 175 -0.05 -2.63 -11.18
N VAL A 176 -0.17 -1.39 -11.63
CA VAL A 176 0.31 -0.93 -12.94
C VAL A 176 1.46 0.04 -12.75
N LEU A 177 2.19 0.33 -13.82
CA LEU A 177 3.39 1.18 -13.76
C LEU A 177 3.03 2.64 -13.48
N GLU A 178 1.94 3.10 -14.09
CA GLU A 178 1.49 4.49 -14.14
C GLU A 178 0.95 4.95 -12.78
N HIS A 179 0.39 4.03 -12.00
CA HIS A 179 -0.31 4.34 -10.76
C HIS A 179 0.25 3.63 -9.54
N TRP A 180 0.43 4.39 -8.46
CA TRP A 180 0.93 3.89 -7.21
C TRP A 180 -0.20 3.56 -6.23
N HIS A 181 -0.29 2.28 -5.83
CA HIS A 181 -1.24 1.79 -4.84
C HIS A 181 -2.67 2.29 -5.09
N THR A 182 -3.21 3.12 -4.19
CA THR A 182 -4.60 3.60 -4.23
C THR A 182 -4.80 4.78 -5.17
N GLY A 183 -3.75 5.24 -5.85
CA GLY A 183 -3.82 6.34 -6.81
C GLY A 183 -3.98 7.72 -6.18
N SER A 184 -3.99 7.85 -4.85
CA SER A 184 -4.28 9.12 -4.15
C SER A 184 -3.36 10.28 -4.57
N MET A 185 -2.13 9.97 -4.98
CA MET A 185 -1.18 10.92 -5.56
C MET A 185 -1.13 10.83 -7.09
N THR A 186 -0.89 9.64 -7.65
CA THR A 186 -0.57 9.48 -9.08
C THR A 186 -1.75 9.80 -10.00
N ARG A 187 -2.98 9.54 -9.57
CA ARG A 187 -4.18 9.91 -10.34
C ARG A 187 -4.52 11.39 -10.31
N ARG A 188 -3.81 12.17 -9.50
CA ARG A 188 -3.89 13.64 -9.51
C ARG A 188 -2.79 14.27 -10.37
N ALA A 189 -1.88 13.46 -10.91
CA ALA A 189 -0.86 13.92 -11.83
C ALA A 189 -1.37 13.74 -13.27
N ASP A 190 -1.66 14.85 -13.95
CA ASP A 190 -2.27 14.87 -15.28
C ASP A 190 -1.58 13.92 -16.28
N VAL A 191 -0.24 13.87 -16.26
CA VAL A 191 0.54 13.03 -17.18
C VAL A 191 0.36 11.54 -16.88
N LEU A 192 0.30 11.14 -15.60
CA LEU A 192 0.15 9.73 -15.22
C LEU A 192 -1.29 9.25 -15.41
N ASP A 193 -2.26 10.08 -15.02
CA ASP A 193 -3.68 9.75 -15.21
C ASP A 193 -4.03 9.65 -16.70
N ALA A 194 -3.45 10.49 -17.57
CA ALA A 194 -3.64 10.38 -19.02
C ALA A 194 -3.13 9.07 -19.64
N LEU A 195 -2.15 8.39 -19.01
CA LEU A 195 -1.59 7.12 -19.53
C LEU A 195 -2.49 5.92 -19.21
N ASP A 196 -3.12 5.89 -18.03
CA ASP A 196 -4.05 4.81 -17.64
C ASP A 196 -5.27 5.39 -16.88
N PRO A 197 -6.20 6.09 -17.58
CA PRO A 197 -7.23 6.93 -16.94
C PRO A 197 -8.45 6.16 -16.46
N VAL A 198 -8.71 4.99 -17.03
CA VAL A 198 -9.96 4.25 -16.86
C VAL A 198 -9.71 2.91 -16.19
N PRO A 199 -10.60 2.49 -15.26
CA PRO A 199 -10.50 1.17 -14.66
C PRO A 199 -10.64 0.08 -15.71
N TRP A 200 -9.76 -0.91 -15.61
CA TRP A 200 -9.73 -2.02 -16.55
C TRP A 200 -9.32 -3.34 -15.88
N CYS A 201 -9.65 -4.45 -16.54
CA CYS A 201 -9.22 -5.79 -16.16
C CYS A 201 -8.60 -6.55 -17.32
N GLY A 202 -7.53 -7.28 -17.04
CA GLY A 202 -6.86 -8.17 -17.98
C GLY A 202 -7.56 -9.53 -18.02
N MET A 203 -7.87 -10.02 -19.21
CA MET A 203 -8.46 -11.35 -19.42
C MET A 203 -7.81 -12.05 -20.61
N HIS A 204 -7.65 -13.37 -20.50
CA HIS A 204 -7.20 -14.18 -21.63
C HIS A 204 -8.23 -14.12 -22.79
N PRO A 205 -7.80 -13.95 -24.06
CA PRO A 205 -8.71 -13.88 -25.22
C PRO A 205 -9.74 -15.02 -25.31
N ASP A 206 -9.35 -16.27 -25.04
CA ASP A 206 -10.27 -17.42 -25.01
C ASP A 206 -11.41 -17.27 -23.99
N ASP A 207 -11.17 -16.67 -22.82
CA ASP A 207 -12.23 -16.47 -21.83
C ASP A 207 -13.14 -15.30 -22.23
N MET A 208 -12.56 -14.27 -22.84
CA MET A 208 -13.33 -13.17 -23.43
C MET A 208 -14.27 -13.70 -24.54
N ALA A 209 -13.80 -14.61 -25.39
CA ALA A 209 -14.59 -15.22 -26.45
C ALA A 209 -15.78 -16.03 -25.91
N LYS A 210 -15.62 -16.74 -24.78
CA LYS A 210 -16.72 -17.51 -24.15
C LYS A 210 -17.87 -16.63 -23.68
N ILE A 211 -17.58 -15.40 -23.25
CA ILE A 211 -18.60 -14.44 -22.79
C ILE A 211 -18.98 -13.40 -23.87
N GLY A 212 -18.42 -13.53 -25.08
CA GLY A 212 -18.75 -12.68 -26.22
C GLY A 212 -18.27 -11.22 -26.11
N VAL A 213 -17.21 -10.96 -25.34
CA VAL A 213 -16.65 -9.61 -25.17
C VAL A 213 -15.37 -9.41 -25.98
N GLY A 214 -15.23 -8.26 -26.64
CA GLY A 214 -14.00 -7.85 -27.31
C GLY A 214 -13.15 -6.92 -26.43
N HIS A 215 -11.90 -6.67 -26.84
CA HIS A 215 -11.06 -5.64 -26.20
C HIS A 215 -11.78 -4.28 -26.17
N GLY A 216 -11.71 -3.59 -25.03
CA GLY A 216 -12.42 -2.33 -24.79
C GLY A 216 -13.91 -2.49 -24.48
N GLY A 217 -14.45 -3.71 -24.49
CA GLY A 217 -15.81 -3.99 -24.05
C GLY A 217 -16.00 -3.73 -22.55
N ARG A 218 -17.24 -3.51 -22.12
CA ARG A 218 -17.58 -3.32 -20.71
C ARG A 218 -17.98 -4.64 -20.08
N VAL A 219 -17.44 -4.91 -18.90
CA VAL A 219 -17.78 -6.08 -18.08
C VAL A 219 -18.14 -5.65 -16.66
N GLU A 220 -18.99 -6.45 -16.03
CA GLU A 220 -19.23 -6.45 -14.59
C GLU A 220 -18.44 -7.59 -13.98
N LEU A 221 -17.58 -7.27 -13.01
CA LEU A 221 -16.94 -8.25 -12.15
C LEU A 221 -17.76 -8.33 -10.86
N GLU A 222 -18.22 -9.52 -10.52
CA GLU A 222 -19.08 -9.76 -9.36
C GLU A 222 -18.49 -10.86 -8.49
N THR A 223 -18.53 -10.65 -7.18
CA THR A 223 -18.16 -11.64 -6.17
C THR A 223 -19.28 -11.78 -5.14
N ARG A 224 -19.05 -12.57 -4.08
CA ARG A 224 -20.04 -12.70 -2.98
C ARG A 224 -20.21 -11.41 -2.16
N ARG A 225 -19.28 -10.47 -2.26
CA ARG A 225 -19.28 -9.22 -1.47
C ARG A 225 -19.78 -8.02 -2.23
N GLY A 226 -19.58 -7.99 -3.54
CA GLY A 226 -19.91 -6.82 -4.33
C GLY A 226 -19.63 -6.99 -5.80
N GLN A 227 -19.90 -5.92 -6.54
CA GLN A 227 -19.72 -5.86 -7.98
C GLN A 227 -19.19 -4.50 -8.40
N ILE A 228 -18.42 -4.48 -9.48
CA ILE A 228 -17.89 -3.28 -10.11
C ILE A 228 -17.94 -3.43 -11.63
N GLU A 229 -17.96 -2.30 -12.34
CA GLU A 229 -17.93 -2.28 -13.80
C GLU A 229 -16.69 -1.57 -14.34
N LEU A 230 -16.10 -2.15 -15.38
CA LEU A 230 -14.85 -1.67 -15.96
C LEU A 230 -14.66 -2.17 -17.40
N GLU A 231 -13.62 -1.68 -18.06
CA GLU A 231 -13.25 -2.09 -19.42
C GLU A 231 -12.39 -3.37 -19.39
N VAL A 232 -12.58 -4.27 -20.36
CA VAL A 232 -11.72 -5.46 -20.50
C VAL A 232 -10.59 -5.21 -21.49
N ARG A 233 -9.37 -5.64 -21.12
CA ARG A 233 -8.21 -5.68 -22.00
C ARG A 233 -7.80 -7.13 -22.22
N ALA A 234 -7.65 -7.51 -23.48
CA ALA A 234 -7.07 -8.79 -23.85
C ALA A 234 -5.61 -8.87 -23.38
N ASP A 235 -5.29 -9.93 -22.63
CA ASP A 235 -3.96 -10.18 -22.08
C ASP A 235 -3.67 -11.69 -22.09
N GLU A 236 -2.77 -12.11 -22.98
CA GLU A 236 -2.32 -13.51 -23.08
C GLU A 236 -1.43 -13.95 -21.92
N GLY A 237 -0.89 -13.00 -21.15
CA GLY A 237 -0.12 -13.27 -19.93
C GLY A 237 -1.01 -13.65 -18.73
N VAL A 238 -2.32 -13.36 -18.80
CA VAL A 238 -3.28 -13.79 -17.78
C VAL A 238 -3.67 -15.24 -18.01
N GLN A 239 -3.57 -16.05 -16.95
CA GLN A 239 -3.97 -17.45 -16.99
C GLN A 239 -5.47 -17.58 -17.30
N ARG A 240 -5.83 -18.53 -18.17
CA ARG A 240 -7.23 -18.87 -18.45
C ARG A 240 -7.98 -19.22 -17.16
N GLY A 241 -9.20 -18.72 -17.03
CA GLY A 241 -10.01 -18.80 -15.81
C GLY A 241 -9.66 -17.74 -14.75
N SER A 242 -8.78 -16.79 -15.06
CA SER A 242 -8.40 -15.71 -14.15
C SER A 242 -8.64 -14.33 -14.77
N VAL A 243 -8.79 -13.33 -13.89
CA VAL A 243 -8.93 -11.91 -14.23
C VAL A 243 -7.92 -11.11 -13.42
N PHE A 244 -7.11 -10.30 -14.08
CA PHE A 244 -6.23 -9.34 -13.43
C PHE A 244 -6.93 -7.98 -13.27
N MET A 245 -6.75 -7.29 -12.14
CA MET A 245 -7.17 -5.91 -11.98
C MET A 245 -6.23 -5.12 -11.08
N ALA A 246 -5.91 -3.87 -11.45
CA ALA A 246 -5.19 -2.97 -10.56
C ALA A 246 -6.13 -2.31 -9.53
N PHE A 247 -5.64 -2.09 -8.33
CA PHE A 247 -6.43 -1.52 -7.23
C PHE A 247 -6.24 0.00 -7.05
N CYS A 248 -5.88 0.74 -8.11
CA CYS A 248 -5.69 2.20 -8.07
C CYS A 248 -6.93 3.04 -8.42
N TYR A 249 -8.04 2.39 -8.75
CA TYR A 249 -9.25 3.04 -9.25
C TYR A 249 -10.32 3.18 -8.18
N VAL A 250 -10.63 4.39 -7.74
CA VAL A 250 -11.66 4.64 -6.72
C VAL A 250 -13.08 4.36 -7.25
N GLU A 251 -13.31 4.69 -8.53
CA GLU A 251 -14.56 4.51 -9.26
C GLU A 251 -14.91 3.04 -9.53
N ALA A 252 -13.91 2.15 -9.44
CA ALA A 252 -14.07 0.70 -9.56
C ALA A 252 -13.12 0.02 -8.57
N ALA A 253 -13.32 0.27 -7.28
CA ALA A 253 -12.42 -0.20 -6.24
C ALA A 253 -12.37 -1.73 -6.19
N ALA A 254 -11.22 -2.32 -6.58
CA ALA A 254 -11.02 -3.76 -6.60
C ALA A 254 -11.31 -4.42 -5.23
N ASN A 255 -11.08 -3.70 -4.15
CA ASN A 255 -11.30 -4.20 -2.79
C ASN A 255 -12.77 -4.31 -2.35
N LEU A 256 -13.72 -3.83 -3.16
CA LEU A 256 -15.14 -4.20 -3.00
C LEU A 256 -15.38 -5.68 -3.35
N LEU A 257 -14.46 -6.28 -4.12
CA LEU A 257 -14.55 -7.67 -4.54
C LEU A 257 -13.76 -8.63 -3.64
N THR A 258 -12.69 -8.15 -3.00
CA THR A 258 -11.73 -9.00 -2.29
C THR A 258 -12.28 -9.52 -0.97
N GLN A 259 -11.83 -10.72 -0.61
CA GLN A 259 -12.32 -11.44 0.57
C GLN A 259 -11.44 -11.15 1.82
N PRO A 260 -11.99 -11.24 3.05
CA PRO A 260 -11.34 -10.76 4.26
C PRO A 260 -10.42 -11.79 4.96
N ALA A 261 -10.20 -12.99 4.40
CA ALA A 261 -9.35 -14.00 5.02
C ALA A 261 -7.92 -13.48 5.19
N LEU A 262 -7.37 -13.75 6.36
CA LEU A 262 -6.07 -13.30 6.79
C LEU A 262 -5.14 -14.50 6.96
N ASP A 263 -3.88 -14.34 6.54
CA ASP A 263 -2.82 -15.28 6.87
C ASP A 263 -2.79 -15.52 8.41
N PRO A 264 -2.73 -16.78 8.88
CA PRO A 264 -2.84 -17.08 10.30
C PRO A 264 -1.73 -16.45 11.16
N VAL A 265 -0.58 -16.10 10.59
CA VAL A 265 0.60 -15.59 11.30
C VAL A 265 0.73 -14.08 11.10
N GLY A 266 0.98 -13.63 9.87
CA GLY A 266 1.24 -12.24 9.51
C GLY A 266 -0.02 -11.37 9.42
N LYS A 267 -1.22 -11.98 9.48
CA LYS A 267 -2.51 -11.29 9.35
C LYS A 267 -2.64 -10.48 8.05
N ILE A 268 -1.94 -10.91 7.01
CA ILE A 268 -1.97 -10.28 5.69
C ILE A 268 -3.22 -10.79 4.95
N PRO A 269 -4.05 -9.92 4.37
CA PRO A 269 -5.20 -10.35 3.60
C PRO A 269 -4.83 -11.08 2.31
N GLU A 270 -5.65 -12.07 1.95
CA GLU A 270 -5.49 -12.83 0.72
C GLU A 270 -6.16 -12.07 -0.47
N PHE A 271 -5.43 -11.04 -0.94
CA PHE A 271 -5.84 -10.18 -2.06
C PHE A 271 -5.68 -10.82 -3.46
N LYS A 272 -4.91 -11.89 -3.56
CA LYS A 272 -4.43 -12.46 -4.84
C LYS A 272 -5.28 -13.64 -5.32
N TYR A 273 -6.33 -13.96 -4.57
CA TYR A 273 -7.22 -15.06 -4.89
C TYR A 273 -8.61 -14.75 -4.33
N CYS A 274 -9.58 -14.59 -5.22
CA CYS A 274 -10.99 -14.44 -4.86
C CYS A 274 -11.83 -14.97 -6.01
N ALA A 275 -12.85 -15.78 -5.72
CA ALA A 275 -13.72 -16.27 -6.77
C ALA A 275 -14.62 -15.14 -7.28
N LEU A 276 -14.80 -15.08 -8.61
CA LEU A 276 -15.63 -14.07 -9.26
C LEU A 276 -16.41 -14.65 -10.45
N ARG A 277 -17.42 -13.89 -10.86
CA ARG A 277 -18.15 -14.05 -12.12
C ARG A 277 -17.98 -12.81 -12.98
N VAL A 278 -17.77 -13.02 -14.28
CA VAL A 278 -17.70 -11.94 -15.28
C VAL A 278 -18.99 -11.94 -16.10
N ARG A 279 -19.60 -10.77 -16.27
CA ARG A 279 -20.76 -10.57 -17.16
C ARG A 279 -20.48 -9.48 -18.17
N PHE A 280 -20.83 -9.74 -19.44
CA PHE A 280 -20.76 -8.72 -20.48
C PHE A 280 -21.88 -7.68 -20.29
N LYS A 281 -21.53 -6.39 -20.35
CA LYS A 281 -22.47 -5.26 -20.14
C LYS A 281 -22.68 -4.41 -21.40
N GLY A 282 -22.10 -4.80 -22.53
CA GLY A 282 -22.17 -4.06 -23.78
C GLY A 282 -20.87 -3.32 -24.14
N VAL A 283 -20.93 -2.51 -25.18
CA VAL A 283 -19.81 -1.67 -25.64
C VAL A 283 -20.11 -0.22 -25.26
N ARG A 284 -19.07 0.52 -24.82
CA ARG A 284 -19.19 1.96 -24.57
C ARG A 284 -19.58 2.66 -25.88
N VAL A 285 -20.77 3.25 -25.93
CA VAL A 285 -21.12 4.21 -26.98
C VAL A 285 -20.40 5.50 -26.60
N VAL A 286 -19.32 5.81 -27.32
CA VAL A 286 -18.55 7.06 -27.17
C VAL A 286 -19.29 8.18 -27.90
#